data_AF-A0A7Y3K0I5-F1
#
_entry.id   AF-A0A7Y3K0I5-F1
#
_cell.length_a   1.000
_cell.length_b   1.000
_cell.length_c   1.000
_cell.angle_alpha   90.00
_cell.angle_beta   90.00
_cell.angle_gamma   90.00
#
_symmetry.space_group_name_H-M   'P 1'
#
loop_
_entity.id
_entity.type
_entity.pdbx_description
1 polymer ?
#
loop_
_entity_poly.entity_id
_entity_poly.type
_entity_poly.pdbx_seq_one_letter_code
_entity_poly.pdbx_strand_id
1 'polypeptide(L)'
;MSTNVNKAASTPVRVGMMRESVAALLVALLIALAAIGALWLRSVVHFTPTAWTDLYRGPTRFEPPPPAQIPWINDIRQPQPNRLALARLPRFTKRMSVRWWWTDKPFQKPSDSHLALLCQPPSPATATQRAAILQTIRQWLNMHDWTKVTLLRNEWLPDLLRAGRYNTAAQVCQIMAIGLAGNTGWPQMMMQTRAECFLALNRPAAALRCAVRMYNICTLTDASAAIMLIGECLQHAALRSDSFHLFAGQQTLGLTYHPLRPEHSCLPEDFGKLGILRQKATALQPTVLREVPLTPGPYEIAAQHLTGEDYSSLMARGNLYLLAGKPRLAAAIFVRAYSLAVGTQFIHAENAVARCLKAQYKILGPANQWAAYVSARAAAPATQGRHPL
;
A
#
# COMPACT_ATOMS: atom_id res chain seq x y z
N MET A 1 10.06 -59.78 -66.39
CA MET A 1 9.54 -59.20 -65.14
C MET A 1 10.57 -59.44 -64.07
N SER A 2 11.37 -58.42 -63.74
CA SER A 2 12.53 -58.54 -62.85
C SER A 2 12.22 -57.84 -61.52
N THR A 3 12.36 -58.57 -60.41
CA THR A 3 12.13 -58.11 -59.04
C THR A 3 13.39 -57.50 -58.45
N ASN A 4 13.32 -56.23 -58.05
CA ASN A 4 14.35 -55.55 -57.26
C ASN A 4 13.88 -55.43 -55.80
N VAL A 5 14.56 -56.12 -54.89
CA VAL A 5 14.34 -56.07 -53.44
C VAL A 5 15.49 -55.28 -52.82
N ASN A 6 15.21 -54.03 -52.42
CA ASN A 6 16.15 -53.22 -51.65
C ASN A 6 15.99 -53.54 -50.14
N LYS A 7 16.99 -54.20 -49.56
CA LYS A 7 17.15 -54.41 -48.11
C LYS A 7 17.83 -53.17 -47.51
N ALA A 8 17.09 -52.34 -46.80
CA ALA A 8 17.65 -51.27 -45.97
C ALA A 8 18.04 -51.83 -44.60
N ALA A 9 19.30 -51.65 -44.21
CA ALA A 9 19.83 -52.04 -42.91
C ALA A 9 19.35 -51.06 -41.82
N SER A 10 18.72 -51.56 -40.77
CA SER A 10 18.35 -50.80 -39.58
C SER A 10 19.51 -50.78 -38.59
N THR A 11 20.02 -49.58 -38.29
CA THR A 11 20.97 -49.34 -37.20
C THR A 11 20.25 -49.28 -35.86
N PRO A 12 20.74 -49.97 -34.80
CA PRO A 12 20.13 -49.92 -33.48
C PRO A 12 20.41 -48.57 -32.82
N VAL A 13 19.35 -47.82 -32.53
CA VAL A 13 19.40 -46.56 -31.77
C VAL A 13 19.80 -46.87 -30.33
N ARG A 14 20.96 -46.34 -29.89
CA ARG A 14 21.44 -46.41 -28.50
C ARG A 14 20.53 -45.58 -27.58
N VAL A 15 19.55 -46.23 -26.94
CA VAL A 15 18.65 -45.63 -25.93
C VAL A 15 19.32 -45.43 -24.56
N GLY A 16 20.57 -45.87 -24.38
CA GLY A 16 21.26 -45.85 -23.08
C GLY A 16 21.64 -44.46 -22.54
N MET A 17 22.08 -43.52 -23.39
CA MET A 17 22.64 -42.24 -22.91
C MET A 17 21.61 -41.23 -22.39
N MET A 18 20.34 -41.36 -22.75
CA MET A 18 19.32 -40.38 -22.33
C MET A 18 18.95 -40.48 -20.85
N ARG A 19 19.05 -41.67 -20.24
CA ARG A 19 18.65 -41.88 -18.84
C ARG A 19 19.61 -41.23 -17.85
N GLU A 20 20.90 -41.29 -18.13
CA GLU A 20 21.94 -40.71 -17.26
C GLU A 20 21.90 -39.17 -17.30
N SER A 21 21.66 -38.58 -18.48
CA SER A 21 21.54 -37.13 -18.61
C SER A 21 20.30 -36.56 -17.91
N VAL A 22 19.16 -37.28 -17.95
CA VAL A 22 17.94 -36.84 -17.26
C VAL A 22 18.08 -36.94 -15.74
N ALA A 23 18.71 -38.00 -15.22
CA ALA A 23 18.96 -38.15 -13.79
C ALA A 23 19.88 -37.04 -13.24
N ALA A 24 20.96 -36.72 -13.96
CA ALA A 24 21.86 -35.63 -13.58
C ALA A 24 21.15 -34.26 -13.54
N LEU A 25 20.24 -34.02 -14.49
CA LEU A 25 19.49 -32.76 -14.58
C LEU A 25 18.48 -32.61 -13.44
N LEU A 26 17.82 -33.70 -13.03
CA LEU A 26 16.91 -33.71 -11.88
C LEU A 26 17.64 -33.49 -10.55
N VAL A 27 18.83 -34.08 -10.38
CA VAL A 27 19.66 -33.85 -9.18
C VAL A 27 20.12 -32.39 -9.12
N ALA A 28 20.58 -31.81 -10.24
CA ALA A 28 20.96 -30.40 -10.29
C ALA A 28 19.80 -29.46 -9.96
N LEU A 29 18.58 -29.77 -10.44
CA LEU A 29 17.38 -29.01 -10.13
C LEU A 29 17.02 -29.07 -8.63
N LEU A 30 17.12 -30.25 -8.01
CA LEU A 30 16.86 -30.41 -6.58
C LEU A 30 17.88 -29.65 -5.71
N ILE A 31 19.16 -29.67 -6.09
CA ILE A 31 20.21 -28.89 -5.40
C ILE A 31 19.92 -27.39 -5.51
N ALA A 32 19.53 -26.91 -6.70
CA ALA A 32 19.19 -25.50 -6.89
C ALA A 32 17.97 -25.08 -6.05
N LEU A 33 16.92 -25.90 -6.00
CA LEU A 33 15.74 -25.64 -5.17
C LEU A 33 16.06 -25.66 -3.67
N ALA A 34 16.91 -26.59 -3.22
CA ALA A 34 17.39 -26.63 -1.84
C ALA A 34 18.21 -25.39 -1.48
N ALA A 35 19.09 -24.92 -2.39
CA ALA A 35 19.87 -23.70 -2.19
C ALA A 35 18.97 -22.45 -2.11
N ILE A 36 17.95 -22.35 -2.97
CA ILE A 36 16.95 -21.27 -2.92
C ILE A 36 16.16 -21.32 -1.61
N GLY A 37 15.72 -22.52 -1.19
CA GLY A 37 15.04 -22.73 0.09
C GLY A 37 15.90 -22.33 1.29
N ALA A 38 17.19 -22.68 1.28
CA ALA A 38 18.14 -22.30 2.32
C ALA A 38 18.41 -20.79 2.36
N LEU A 39 18.52 -20.12 1.20
CA LEU A 39 18.63 -18.66 1.12
C LEU A 39 17.36 -17.96 1.64
N TRP A 40 16.19 -18.53 1.34
CA TRP A 40 14.91 -18.02 1.82
C TRP A 40 14.79 -18.20 3.34
N LEU A 41 15.08 -19.39 3.87
CA LEU A 41 15.16 -19.67 5.31
C LEU A 41 16.16 -18.78 6.02
N ARG A 42 17.36 -18.54 5.46
CA ARG A 42 18.35 -17.63 6.04
C ARG A 42 17.86 -16.18 6.06
N SER A 43 17.12 -15.76 5.04
CA SER A 43 16.50 -14.43 4.97
C SER A 43 15.34 -14.28 5.97
N VAL A 44 14.61 -15.36 6.24
CA VAL A 44 13.51 -15.39 7.23
C VAL A 44 14.03 -15.52 8.67
N VAL A 45 15.10 -16.29 8.89
CA VAL A 45 15.71 -16.47 10.23
C VAL A 45 16.48 -15.21 10.67
N HIS A 46 17.07 -14.45 9.74
CA HIS A 46 17.58 -13.09 10.06
C HIS A 46 16.48 -12.04 10.23
N PHE A 47 15.21 -12.43 10.06
CA PHE A 47 14.02 -11.65 10.38
C PHE A 47 13.33 -12.18 11.66
N THR A 48 14.12 -12.62 12.65
CA THR A 48 13.65 -12.88 14.01
C THR A 48 14.14 -11.79 14.98
N PRO A 49 13.34 -11.42 15.99
CA PRO A 49 13.49 -10.18 16.74
C PRO A 49 14.51 -10.32 17.88
N THR A 50 15.75 -10.66 17.58
CA THR A 50 16.82 -10.67 18.60
C THR A 50 17.29 -9.26 18.98
N ALA A 51 17.00 -8.24 18.15
CA ALA A 51 17.22 -6.84 18.53
C ALA A 51 16.21 -6.31 19.59
N TRP A 52 15.22 -7.11 20.00
CA TRP A 52 14.18 -6.69 20.96
C TRP A 52 14.27 -7.38 22.33
N THR A 53 14.90 -8.55 22.44
CA THR A 53 14.92 -9.33 23.69
C THR A 53 15.99 -8.89 24.68
N ASP A 54 17.08 -8.27 24.22
CA ASP A 54 18.17 -7.83 25.11
C ASP A 54 17.83 -6.54 25.89
N LEU A 55 16.68 -5.91 25.62
CA LEU A 55 16.23 -4.70 26.31
C LEU A 55 15.34 -4.95 27.55
N TYR A 56 14.99 -6.21 27.87
CA TYR A 56 13.96 -6.53 28.88
C TYR A 56 14.42 -7.47 30.00
N ARG A 57 15.69 -7.41 30.42
CA ARG A 57 16.10 -7.90 31.75
C ARG A 57 16.58 -6.74 32.62
N GLY A 58 15.65 -6.15 33.38
CA GLY A 58 15.89 -5.12 34.39
C GLY A 58 14.66 -4.94 35.31
N PRO A 59 14.84 -4.51 36.58
CA PRO A 59 14.12 -5.04 37.73
C PRO A 59 12.75 -4.39 38.05
N THR A 60 12.01 -5.09 38.89
CA THR A 60 10.64 -4.85 39.39
C THR A 60 10.49 -3.65 40.34
N ARG A 61 10.89 -2.44 39.94
CA ARG A 61 10.48 -1.19 40.61
C ARG A 61 10.62 0.01 39.67
N PHE A 62 9.53 0.75 39.50
CA PHE A 62 9.37 1.82 38.52
C PHE A 62 9.82 3.16 39.13
N GLU A 63 11.03 3.59 38.80
CA GLU A 63 11.40 5.01 38.80
C GLU A 63 11.55 5.46 37.34
N PRO A 64 10.97 6.61 36.93
CA PRO A 64 11.09 7.06 35.55
C PRO A 64 12.55 7.46 35.25
N PRO A 65 13.18 6.91 34.18
CA PRO A 65 14.55 7.27 33.85
C PRO A 65 14.61 8.69 33.24
N PRO A 66 15.76 9.39 33.38
CA PRO A 66 16.01 10.63 32.65
C PRO A 66 16.03 10.37 31.14
N PRO A 67 15.74 11.39 30.30
CA PRO A 67 15.55 11.21 28.86
C PRO A 67 16.83 10.67 28.18
N ALA A 68 16.85 9.37 27.91
CA ALA A 68 17.92 8.71 27.18
C ALA A 68 17.71 8.82 25.65
N GLN A 69 18.84 9.03 24.96
CA GLN A 69 18.95 9.32 23.53
C GLN A 69 18.59 8.11 22.67
N ILE A 70 17.70 8.31 21.70
CA ILE A 70 17.35 7.30 20.69
C ILE A 70 18.43 7.32 19.59
N PRO A 71 19.15 6.21 19.29
CA PRO A 71 20.36 6.23 18.47
C PRO A 71 20.21 6.74 17.03
N TRP A 72 19.00 6.72 16.45
CA TRP A 72 18.75 7.20 15.08
C TRP A 72 18.23 8.65 15.01
N ILE A 73 18.08 9.33 16.16
CA ILE A 73 17.52 10.69 16.22
C ILE A 73 18.60 11.79 16.13
N ASN A 74 19.89 11.46 16.33
CA ASN A 74 20.98 12.45 16.36
C ASN A 74 21.42 12.98 14.98
N ASP A 75 20.83 12.52 13.87
CA ASP A 75 21.21 12.94 12.51
C ASP A 75 20.34 14.08 11.92
N ILE A 76 19.43 14.67 12.70
CA ILE A 76 18.53 15.73 12.21
C ILE A 76 19.06 17.11 12.63
N ARG A 77 20.08 17.60 11.92
CA ARG A 77 20.39 19.04 11.91
C ARG A 77 19.23 19.80 11.26
N GLN A 78 18.84 20.93 11.85
CA GLN A 78 17.77 21.79 11.33
C GLN A 78 18.01 22.15 9.85
N PRO A 79 17.08 21.82 8.93
CA PRO A 79 17.25 22.11 7.52
C PRO A 79 16.87 23.56 7.17
N GLN A 80 17.76 24.23 6.45
CA GLN A 80 17.45 25.47 5.72
C GLN A 80 16.31 25.22 4.72
N PRO A 81 15.18 25.96 4.79
CA PRO A 81 13.92 25.54 4.18
C PRO A 81 13.90 25.49 2.63
N ASN A 82 14.78 26.23 1.95
CA ASN A 82 14.64 26.42 0.49
C ASN A 82 15.62 25.63 -0.39
N ARG A 83 16.66 24.97 0.16
CA ARG A 83 17.64 24.20 -0.65
C ARG A 83 17.44 22.68 -0.64
N LEU A 84 16.72 22.12 0.33
CA LEU A 84 16.59 20.67 0.50
C LEU A 84 15.44 20.01 -0.28
N ALA A 85 14.42 20.76 -0.69
CA ALA A 85 13.30 20.22 -1.47
C ALA A 85 13.73 19.73 -2.87
N LEU A 86 14.71 20.39 -3.50
CA LEU A 86 15.20 20.03 -4.83
C LEU A 86 16.26 18.91 -4.80
N ALA A 87 17.09 18.82 -3.75
CA ALA A 87 18.16 17.83 -3.65
C ALA A 87 17.68 16.40 -3.26
N ARG A 88 16.44 16.25 -2.77
CA ARG A 88 15.87 14.95 -2.32
C ARG A 88 14.98 14.25 -3.36
N LEU A 89 14.81 14.84 -4.55
CA LEU A 89 14.09 14.24 -5.68
C LEU A 89 14.69 12.93 -6.28
N PRO A 90 15.96 12.50 -6.02
CA PRO A 90 16.47 11.21 -6.53
C PRO A 90 15.78 9.96 -5.93
N ARG A 91 14.90 10.10 -4.93
CA ARG A 91 14.18 8.95 -4.35
C ARG A 91 13.14 8.34 -5.31
N PHE A 92 12.70 9.09 -6.33
CA PHE A 92 11.75 8.60 -7.35
C PHE A 92 12.35 7.49 -8.23
N THR A 93 13.64 7.56 -8.55
CA THR A 93 14.26 6.63 -9.52
C THR A 93 14.77 5.35 -8.88
N LYS A 94 15.15 5.36 -7.59
CA LYS A 94 15.75 4.19 -6.92
C LYS A 94 14.73 3.19 -6.36
N ARG A 95 13.47 3.58 -6.11
CA ARG A 95 12.42 2.69 -5.55
C ARG A 95 11.37 2.20 -6.55
N MET A 96 11.33 2.74 -7.77
CA MET A 96 10.51 2.20 -8.86
C MET A 96 11.32 1.22 -9.73
N SER A 97 11.87 0.14 -9.15
CA SER A 97 12.36 -0.99 -9.95
C SER A 97 11.16 -1.87 -10.36
N VAL A 98 10.29 -1.34 -11.21
CA VAL A 98 9.26 -2.16 -11.85
C VAL A 98 9.89 -2.78 -13.09
N ARG A 99 9.98 -4.12 -13.12
CA ARG A 99 10.36 -4.88 -14.32
C ARG A 99 9.41 -4.50 -15.45
N TRP A 100 9.96 -3.98 -16.54
CA TRP A 100 9.22 -3.61 -17.75
C TRP A 100 8.95 -4.88 -18.56
N TRP A 101 7.68 -5.12 -18.90
CA TRP A 101 7.30 -6.09 -19.91
C TRP A 101 6.94 -5.28 -21.15
N TRP A 102 7.75 -5.39 -22.20
CA TRP A 102 7.47 -4.78 -23.49
C TRP A 102 6.45 -5.66 -24.24
N THR A 103 5.45 -5.05 -24.87
CA THR A 103 4.53 -5.74 -25.79
C THR A 103 4.82 -5.25 -27.21
N ASP A 104 5.04 -6.16 -28.15
CA ASP A 104 5.51 -5.90 -29.53
C ASP A 104 4.49 -5.22 -30.49
N LYS A 105 3.42 -4.60 -29.97
CA LYS A 105 2.47 -3.89 -30.83
C LYS A 105 2.85 -2.40 -30.93
N PRO A 106 2.97 -1.82 -32.14
CA PRO A 106 3.22 -0.40 -32.30
C PRO A 106 2.03 0.38 -31.73
N PHE A 107 2.27 1.00 -30.58
CA PHE A 107 1.29 1.80 -29.86
C PHE A 107 1.22 3.19 -30.51
N GLN A 108 0.03 3.61 -30.96
CA GLN A 108 -0.20 5.02 -31.25
C GLN A 108 -0.25 5.79 -29.93
N LYS A 109 0.90 6.38 -29.58
CA LYS A 109 1.04 7.24 -28.41
C LYS A 109 -0.05 8.32 -28.49
N PRO A 110 -0.90 8.51 -27.45
CA PRO A 110 -1.75 9.69 -27.34
C PRO A 110 -0.89 10.90 -27.65
N SER A 111 -1.33 11.74 -28.58
CA SER A 111 -0.49 12.76 -29.17
C SER A 111 0.27 13.50 -28.07
N ASP A 112 1.60 13.56 -28.19
CA ASP A 112 2.51 14.24 -27.25
C ASP A 112 2.05 15.67 -26.90
N SER A 113 1.16 16.24 -27.71
CA SER A 113 0.42 17.49 -27.48
C SER A 113 -0.27 17.58 -26.11
N HIS A 114 -0.94 16.52 -25.60
CA HIS A 114 -1.63 16.59 -24.31
C HIS A 114 -0.64 16.70 -23.14
N LEU A 115 0.44 15.91 -23.17
CA LEU A 115 1.49 16.00 -22.17
C LEU A 115 2.20 17.35 -22.25
N ALA A 116 2.50 17.83 -23.47
CA ALA A 116 3.09 19.15 -23.68
C ALA A 116 2.23 20.27 -23.06
N LEU A 117 0.91 20.23 -23.25
CA LEU A 117 -0.03 21.19 -22.65
C LEU A 117 -0.07 21.12 -21.11
N LEU A 118 -0.02 19.92 -20.52
CA LEU A 118 0.08 19.77 -19.06
C LEU A 118 1.42 20.28 -18.51
N CYS A 119 2.48 20.22 -19.32
CA CYS A 119 3.83 20.69 -18.99
C CYS A 119 4.04 22.20 -19.17
N GLN A 120 3.12 22.93 -19.80
CA GLN A 120 3.22 24.38 -19.94
C GLN A 120 3.08 25.11 -18.58
N PRO A 121 3.54 26.38 -18.44
CA PRO A 121 3.26 27.19 -17.25
C PRO A 121 1.79 27.62 -17.21
N PRO A 122 1.16 27.73 -16.02
CA PRO A 122 -0.25 28.08 -15.91
C PRO A 122 -0.51 29.49 -16.45
N SER A 123 -1.46 29.60 -17.37
CA SER A 123 -2.01 30.85 -17.89
C SER A 123 -3.53 30.73 -18.04
N PRO A 124 -4.30 31.82 -18.08
CA PRO A 124 -5.75 31.74 -18.28
C PRO A 124 -6.14 30.94 -19.54
N ALA A 125 -5.40 31.11 -20.64
CA ALA A 125 -5.62 30.36 -21.87
C ALA A 125 -5.36 28.84 -21.71
N THR A 126 -4.30 28.46 -20.98
CA THR A 126 -3.97 27.04 -20.76
C THR A 126 -4.82 26.41 -19.66
N ALA A 127 -5.47 27.18 -18.79
CA ALA A 127 -6.31 26.66 -17.72
C ALA A 127 -7.50 25.86 -18.26
N THR A 128 -8.20 26.39 -19.27
CA THR A 128 -9.32 25.70 -19.93
C THR A 128 -8.86 24.43 -20.64
N GLN A 129 -7.73 24.49 -21.36
CA GLN A 129 -7.16 23.32 -22.05
C GLN A 129 -6.75 22.23 -21.06
N ARG A 130 -6.15 22.60 -19.92
CA ARG A 130 -5.82 21.62 -18.86
C ARG A 130 -7.05 21.01 -18.24
N ALA A 131 -8.09 21.79 -17.96
CA ALA A 131 -9.34 21.27 -17.44
C ALA A 131 -9.94 20.23 -18.41
N ALA A 132 -9.89 20.49 -19.72
CA ALA A 132 -10.30 19.54 -20.75
C ALA A 132 -9.44 18.27 -20.72
N ILE A 133 -8.11 18.37 -20.65
CA ILE A 133 -7.23 17.19 -20.58
C ILE A 133 -7.49 16.36 -19.31
N LEU A 134 -7.69 17.00 -18.16
CA LEU A 134 -8.04 16.30 -16.92
C LEU A 134 -9.39 15.59 -17.03
N GLN A 135 -10.35 16.16 -17.75
CA GLN A 135 -11.62 15.51 -18.05
C GLN A 135 -11.43 14.31 -18.99
N THR A 136 -10.57 14.42 -20.00
CA THR A 136 -10.19 13.31 -20.88
C THR A 136 -9.55 12.16 -20.09
N ILE A 137 -8.68 12.47 -19.12
CA ILE A 137 -8.08 11.44 -18.23
C ILE A 137 -9.17 10.73 -17.42
N ARG A 138 -10.17 11.46 -16.90
CA ARG A 138 -11.32 10.84 -16.19
C ARG A 138 -12.09 9.90 -17.12
N GLN A 139 -12.33 10.31 -18.36
CA GLN A 139 -12.99 9.46 -19.36
C GLN A 139 -12.19 8.18 -19.62
N TRP A 140 -10.87 8.26 -19.75
CA TRP A 140 -10.02 7.07 -19.92
C TRP A 140 -10.13 6.09 -18.76
N LEU A 141 -10.17 6.59 -17.52
CA LEU A 141 -10.36 5.76 -16.34
C LEU A 141 -11.75 5.11 -16.29
N ASN A 142 -12.80 5.87 -16.65
CA ASN A 142 -14.17 5.36 -16.68
C ASN A 142 -14.38 4.29 -17.76
N MET A 143 -13.68 4.41 -18.89
CA MET A 143 -13.69 3.41 -19.97
C MET A 143 -12.79 2.20 -19.68
N HIS A 144 -12.10 2.18 -18.53
CA HIS A 144 -11.11 1.16 -18.17
C HIS A 144 -10.04 0.97 -19.27
N ASP A 145 -9.60 2.06 -19.90
CA ASP A 145 -8.53 2.03 -20.92
C ASP A 145 -7.16 1.86 -20.24
N TRP A 146 -6.86 0.62 -19.87
CA TRP A 146 -5.66 0.26 -19.09
C TRP A 146 -4.36 0.64 -19.78
N THR A 147 -4.35 0.69 -21.11
CA THR A 147 -3.18 1.13 -21.88
C THR A 147 -2.91 2.61 -21.62
N LYS A 148 -3.94 3.46 -21.69
CA LYS A 148 -3.81 4.90 -21.38
C LYS A 148 -3.52 5.17 -19.91
N VAL A 149 -4.11 4.40 -18.99
CA VAL A 149 -3.79 4.49 -17.56
C VAL A 149 -2.32 4.14 -17.29
N THR A 150 -1.82 3.10 -17.94
CA THR A 150 -0.42 2.65 -17.81
C THR A 150 0.53 3.71 -18.36
N LEU A 151 0.21 4.30 -19.52
CA LEU A 151 0.94 5.43 -20.08
C LEU A 151 0.97 6.63 -19.12
N LEU A 152 -0.20 7.01 -18.58
CA LEU A 152 -0.32 8.13 -17.65
C LEU A 152 0.59 7.95 -16.43
N ARG A 153 0.69 6.72 -15.91
CA ARG A 153 1.56 6.38 -14.78
C ARG A 153 3.04 6.38 -15.16
N ASN A 154 3.39 5.65 -16.22
CA ASN A 154 4.78 5.31 -16.51
C ASN A 154 5.53 6.43 -17.22
N GLU A 155 4.82 7.29 -17.95
CA GLU A 155 5.42 8.33 -18.76
C GLU A 155 4.98 9.70 -18.28
N TRP A 156 3.67 9.99 -18.32
CA TRP A 156 3.21 11.36 -18.11
C TRP A 156 3.44 11.86 -16.68
N LEU A 157 3.16 11.04 -15.67
CA LEU A 157 3.34 11.44 -14.28
C LEU A 157 4.82 11.73 -13.95
N PRO A 158 5.79 10.85 -14.28
CA PRO A 158 7.21 11.17 -14.19
C PRO A 158 7.60 12.45 -14.93
N ASP A 159 7.07 12.68 -16.13
CA ASP A 159 7.40 13.86 -16.94
C ASP A 159 6.89 15.15 -16.29
N LEU A 160 5.68 15.13 -15.73
CA LEU A 160 5.13 16.24 -14.96
C LEU A 160 5.97 16.54 -13.71
N LEU A 161 6.44 15.50 -13.02
CA LEU A 161 7.29 15.66 -11.84
C LEU A 161 8.66 16.23 -12.23
N ARG A 162 9.29 15.72 -13.30
CA ARG A 162 10.56 16.24 -13.84
C ARG A 162 10.45 17.69 -14.28
N ALA A 163 9.31 18.07 -14.87
CA ALA A 163 9.02 19.45 -15.27
C ALA A 163 8.60 20.38 -14.10
N GLY A 164 8.63 19.91 -12.85
CA GLY A 164 8.24 20.69 -11.66
C GLY A 164 6.75 21.05 -11.63
N ARG A 165 5.90 20.36 -12.39
CA ARG A 165 4.45 20.61 -12.48
C ARG A 165 3.69 19.91 -11.36
N TYR A 166 4.15 20.08 -10.13
CA TYR A 166 3.63 19.39 -8.94
C TYR A 166 2.13 19.59 -8.71
N ASN A 167 1.58 20.77 -9.01
CA ASN A 167 0.15 21.02 -8.84
C ASN A 167 -0.70 20.19 -9.82
N THR A 168 -0.27 20.10 -11.08
CA THR A 168 -0.92 19.28 -12.11
C THR A 168 -0.75 17.79 -11.80
N ALA A 169 0.47 17.36 -11.44
CA ALA A 169 0.75 15.98 -11.03
C ALA A 169 -0.13 15.57 -9.85
N ALA A 170 -0.26 16.42 -8.83
CA ALA A 170 -1.16 16.19 -7.70
C ALA A 170 -2.62 15.96 -8.15
N GLN A 171 -3.14 16.78 -9.07
CA GLN A 171 -4.50 16.64 -9.60
C GLN A 171 -4.69 15.32 -10.36
N VAL A 172 -3.72 14.96 -11.23
CA VAL A 172 -3.70 13.67 -11.94
C VAL A 172 -3.71 12.51 -10.94
N CYS A 173 -2.88 12.55 -9.90
CA CYS A 173 -2.86 11.51 -8.86
C CYS A 173 -4.21 11.33 -8.16
N GLN A 174 -4.96 12.41 -7.91
CA GLN A 174 -6.30 12.29 -7.32
C GLN A 174 -7.31 11.65 -8.25
N ILE A 175 -7.29 12.03 -9.53
CA ILE A 175 -8.14 11.43 -10.55
C ILE A 175 -7.83 9.94 -10.67
N MET A 176 -6.55 9.57 -10.73
CA MET A 176 -6.11 8.17 -10.77
C MET A 176 -6.47 7.41 -9.49
N ALA A 177 -6.31 8.00 -8.31
CA ALA A 177 -6.69 7.35 -7.05
C ALA A 177 -8.19 7.03 -6.97
N ILE A 178 -9.03 7.86 -7.61
CA ILE A 178 -10.48 7.61 -7.70
C ILE A 178 -10.76 6.52 -8.72
N GLY A 179 -10.27 6.65 -9.96
CA GLY A 179 -10.54 5.69 -11.03
C GLY A 179 -9.93 4.30 -10.80
N LEU A 180 -8.90 4.20 -9.95
CA LEU A 180 -8.19 2.95 -9.64
C LEU A 180 -8.47 2.43 -8.23
N ALA A 181 -9.57 2.89 -7.61
CA ALA A 181 -9.87 2.55 -6.23
C ALA A 181 -10.02 1.03 -5.97
N GLY A 182 -10.38 0.23 -6.98
CA GLY A 182 -10.51 -1.23 -6.84
C GLY A 182 -9.21 -1.96 -6.50
N ASN A 183 -8.05 -1.38 -6.80
CA ASN A 183 -6.75 -1.98 -6.49
C ASN A 183 -6.02 -1.14 -5.44
N THR A 184 -5.92 -1.65 -4.22
CA THR A 184 -5.33 -0.98 -3.05
C THR A 184 -3.95 -0.33 -3.29
N GLY A 185 -3.07 -0.96 -4.09
CA GLY A 185 -1.72 -0.44 -4.32
C GLY A 185 -1.69 0.88 -5.09
N TRP A 186 -2.66 1.10 -5.99
CA TRP A 186 -2.67 2.28 -6.85
C TRP A 186 -3.06 3.56 -6.11
N PRO A 187 -4.20 3.64 -5.39
CA PRO A 187 -4.51 4.81 -4.61
C PRO A 187 -3.45 5.10 -3.55
N GLN A 188 -2.78 4.07 -3.00
CA GLN A 188 -1.69 4.25 -2.04
C GLN A 188 -0.52 5.02 -2.69
N MET A 189 -0.02 4.52 -3.81
CA MET A 189 1.04 5.18 -4.57
C MET A 189 0.63 6.59 -5.00
N MET A 190 -0.59 6.78 -5.49
CA MET A 190 -1.09 8.10 -5.90
C MET A 190 -1.17 9.09 -4.72
N MET A 191 -1.58 8.65 -3.53
CA MET A 191 -1.61 9.51 -2.35
C MET A 191 -0.20 9.85 -1.85
N GLN A 192 0.74 8.91 -1.94
CA GLN A 192 2.15 9.16 -1.65
C GLN A 192 2.70 10.26 -2.58
N THR A 193 2.63 10.05 -3.90
CA THR A 193 3.12 11.02 -4.89
C THR A 193 2.43 12.38 -4.74
N ARG A 194 1.12 12.40 -4.43
CA ARG A 194 0.39 13.64 -4.19
C ARG A 194 0.87 14.37 -2.92
N ALA A 195 1.20 13.67 -1.85
CA ALA A 195 1.77 14.27 -0.64
C ALA A 195 3.14 14.89 -0.93
N GLU A 196 4.01 14.16 -1.65
CA GLU A 196 5.33 14.63 -2.08
C GLU A 196 5.23 15.88 -2.96
N CYS A 197 4.27 15.91 -3.90
CA CYS A 197 3.97 17.12 -4.70
C CYS A 197 3.60 18.32 -3.82
N PHE A 198 2.81 18.12 -2.76
CA PHE A 198 2.44 19.21 -1.86
C PHE A 198 3.59 19.66 -0.96
N LEU A 199 4.50 18.77 -0.55
CA LEU A 199 5.74 19.17 0.12
C LEU A 199 6.61 20.03 -0.80
N ALA A 200 6.77 19.62 -2.07
CA ALA A 200 7.54 20.39 -3.05
C ALA A 200 6.93 21.77 -3.35
N LEU A 201 5.62 21.94 -3.16
CA LEU A 201 4.90 23.21 -3.27
C LEU A 201 4.88 24.04 -1.96
N ASN A 202 5.59 23.61 -0.92
CA ASN A 202 5.55 24.21 0.42
C ASN A 202 4.13 24.31 1.00
N ARG A 203 3.32 23.25 0.81
CA ARG A 203 1.94 23.13 1.32
C ARG A 203 1.84 21.97 2.32
N PRO A 204 2.51 22.05 3.48
CA PRO A 204 2.67 20.90 4.39
C PRO A 204 1.35 20.41 4.98
N ALA A 205 0.38 21.28 5.24
CA ALA A 205 -0.94 20.86 5.70
C ALA A 205 -1.70 20.02 4.65
N ALA A 206 -1.55 20.34 3.36
CA ALA A 206 -2.14 19.55 2.28
C ALA A 206 -1.39 18.23 2.09
N ALA A 207 -0.06 18.24 2.22
CA ALA A 207 0.76 17.04 2.20
C ALA A 207 0.38 16.08 3.33
N LEU A 208 0.25 16.58 4.57
CA LEU A 208 -0.15 15.81 5.74
C LEU A 208 -1.51 15.14 5.53
N ARG A 209 -2.50 15.86 4.99
CA ARG A 209 -3.81 15.26 4.67
C ARG A 209 -3.69 14.13 3.65
N CYS A 210 -2.83 14.26 2.64
CA CYS A 210 -2.58 13.18 1.67
C CYS A 210 -1.83 12.00 2.29
N ALA A 211 -0.83 12.25 3.15
CA ALA A 211 -0.11 11.22 3.88
C ALA A 211 -1.03 10.44 4.84
N VAL A 212 -1.96 11.12 5.52
CA VAL A 212 -2.98 10.46 6.35
C VAL A 212 -3.94 9.62 5.50
N ARG A 213 -4.34 10.10 4.31
CA ARG A 213 -5.13 9.27 3.38
C ARG A 213 -4.37 8.02 2.96
N MET A 214 -3.10 8.16 2.56
CA MET A 214 -2.20 7.04 2.25
C MET A 214 -2.14 6.06 3.44
N TYR A 215 -1.93 6.56 4.66
CA TYR A 215 -1.90 5.74 5.87
C TYR A 215 -3.20 4.99 6.09
N ASN A 216 -4.37 5.60 5.86
CA ASN A 216 -5.66 4.91 6.00
C ASN A 216 -5.79 3.72 5.03
N ILE A 217 -5.32 3.86 3.79
CA ILE A 217 -5.53 2.85 2.74
C ILE A 217 -4.37 1.88 2.53
N CYS A 218 -3.17 2.17 3.03
CA CYS A 218 -2.02 1.32 2.78
C CYS A 218 -2.16 -0.02 3.50
N THR A 219 -1.51 -1.07 2.98
CA THR A 219 -1.44 -2.35 3.67
C THR A 219 -0.70 -2.22 5.01
N LEU A 220 -0.78 -3.23 5.88
CA LEU A 220 0.03 -3.24 7.11
C LEU A 220 1.53 -3.31 6.79
N THR A 221 1.91 -4.03 5.74
CA THR A 221 3.31 -4.11 5.26
C THR A 221 3.87 -2.75 4.88
N ASP A 222 3.03 -1.89 4.29
CA ASP A 222 3.42 -0.54 3.84
C ASP A 222 3.16 0.56 4.88
N ALA A 223 2.70 0.20 6.08
CA ALA A 223 2.38 1.18 7.12
C ALA A 223 3.61 1.99 7.55
N SER A 224 4.79 1.37 7.58
CA SER A 224 6.05 2.02 7.94
C SER A 224 6.37 3.20 7.00
N ALA A 225 6.21 3.00 5.68
CA ALA A 225 6.43 4.05 4.69
C ALA A 225 5.45 5.23 4.88
N ALA A 226 4.17 4.93 5.15
CA ALA A 226 3.18 5.96 5.43
C ALA A 226 3.46 6.72 6.74
N ILE A 227 3.92 6.03 7.80
CA ILE A 227 4.33 6.64 9.08
C ILE A 227 5.50 7.61 8.88
N MET A 228 6.52 7.21 8.11
CA MET A 228 7.66 8.08 7.81
C MET A 228 7.24 9.33 7.04
N LEU A 229 6.37 9.19 6.04
CA LEU A 229 5.85 10.31 5.27
C LEU A 229 5.00 11.27 6.12
N ILE A 230 4.18 10.74 7.03
CA ILE A 230 3.44 11.54 8.01
C ILE A 230 4.43 12.31 8.89
N GLY A 231 5.49 11.65 9.38
CA GLY A 231 6.50 12.29 10.21
C GLY A 231 7.17 13.47 9.51
N GLU A 232 7.57 13.28 8.25
CA GLU A 232 8.09 14.36 7.40
C GLU A 232 7.08 15.50 7.25
N CYS A 233 5.81 15.19 6.95
CA CYS A 233 4.77 16.20 6.84
C CYS A 233 4.53 16.96 8.15
N LEU A 234 4.56 16.29 9.31
CA LEU A 234 4.39 16.90 10.64
C LEU A 234 5.54 17.86 10.96
N GLN A 235 6.78 17.47 10.64
CA GLN A 235 7.96 18.32 10.80
C GLN A 235 7.85 19.60 9.95
N HIS A 236 7.39 19.47 8.70
CA HIS A 236 7.21 20.63 7.81
C HIS A 236 6.00 21.50 8.17
N ALA A 237 4.94 20.93 8.75
CA ALA A 237 3.74 21.67 9.10
C ALA A 237 3.90 22.55 10.36
N ALA A 238 4.96 22.33 11.15
CA ALA A 238 5.26 23.05 12.37
C ALA A 238 4.07 23.16 13.35
N LEU A 239 3.21 22.13 13.40
CA LEU A 239 2.04 22.12 14.30
C LEU A 239 2.47 22.21 15.77
N ARG A 240 3.43 21.38 16.17
CA ARG A 240 4.14 21.39 17.46
C ARG A 240 5.52 20.77 17.29
N SER A 241 6.50 21.21 18.09
CA SER A 241 7.88 20.68 18.06
C SER A 241 7.97 19.18 18.40
N ASP A 242 7.03 18.66 19.19
CA ASP A 242 6.97 17.27 19.66
C ASP A 242 6.02 16.36 18.84
N SER A 243 5.31 16.89 17.84
CA SER A 243 4.24 16.17 17.12
C SER A 243 4.71 14.83 16.55
N PHE A 244 5.93 14.78 15.99
CA PHE A 244 6.48 13.56 15.44
C PHE A 244 6.80 12.52 16.52
N HIS A 245 7.41 12.94 17.64
CA HIS A 245 7.74 12.04 18.75
C HIS A 245 6.50 11.46 19.40
N LEU A 246 5.47 12.30 19.60
CA LEU A 246 4.16 11.85 20.08
C LEU A 246 3.52 10.86 19.12
N PHE A 247 3.50 11.18 17.82
CA PHE A 247 2.95 10.28 16.80
C PHE A 247 3.70 8.94 16.75
N ALA A 248 5.03 8.96 16.72
CA ALA A 248 5.85 7.75 16.71
C ALA A 248 5.64 6.91 17.98
N GLY A 249 5.63 7.57 19.15
CA GLY A 249 5.31 6.93 20.43
C GLY A 249 3.94 6.25 20.40
N GLN A 250 2.91 6.91 19.85
CA GLN A 250 1.57 6.34 19.68
C GLN A 250 1.56 5.11 18.75
N GLN A 251 2.35 5.10 17.68
CA GLN A 251 2.44 3.94 16.78
C GLN A 251 3.12 2.74 17.47
N THR A 252 4.18 2.98 18.24
CA THR A 252 4.91 1.95 19.00
C THR A 252 4.08 1.40 20.16
N LEU A 253 3.53 2.29 20.99
CA LEU A 253 2.70 1.93 22.15
C LEU A 253 1.37 1.31 21.75
N GLY A 254 0.90 1.57 20.52
CA GLY A 254 -0.29 0.92 19.97
C GLY A 254 -0.23 -0.61 20.08
N LEU A 255 0.96 -1.22 20.04
CA LEU A 255 1.15 -2.65 20.25
C LEU A 255 0.75 -3.10 21.67
N THR A 256 0.88 -2.23 22.67
CA THR A 256 0.57 -2.47 24.07
C THR A 256 -0.87 -2.11 24.45
N TYR A 257 -1.63 -1.47 23.53
CA TYR A 257 -2.99 -1.02 23.83
C TYR A 257 -3.97 -2.20 23.94
N HIS A 258 -4.70 -2.19 25.06
CA HIS A 258 -5.79 -3.10 25.41
C HIS A 258 -6.89 -3.17 24.32
N PRO A 259 -7.58 -4.31 24.18
CA PRO A 259 -8.51 -4.58 23.10
C PRO A 259 -9.70 -3.63 23.08
N LEU A 260 -10.26 -3.46 21.87
CA LEU A 260 -11.29 -2.47 21.55
C LEU A 260 -12.51 -2.58 22.48
N ARG A 261 -13.15 -1.45 22.80
CA ARG A 261 -14.50 -1.46 23.39
C ARG A 261 -15.53 -1.97 22.35
N PRO A 262 -16.47 -2.85 22.71
CA PRO A 262 -17.51 -3.33 21.80
C PRO A 262 -18.35 -2.18 21.19
N GLU A 263 -18.68 -1.19 22.02
CA GLU A 263 -19.46 0.02 21.70
C GLU A 263 -18.80 0.99 20.70
N HIS A 264 -17.53 0.77 20.35
CA HIS A 264 -16.80 1.58 19.37
C HIS A 264 -16.23 0.77 18.21
N SER A 265 -16.49 -0.53 18.17
CA SER A 265 -16.18 -1.39 17.04
C SER A 265 -16.92 -0.89 15.78
N CYS A 266 -16.19 -0.67 14.68
CA CYS A 266 -16.80 -0.50 13.36
C CYS A 266 -17.23 -1.82 12.72
N LEU A 267 -16.89 -2.94 13.35
CA LEU A 267 -17.30 -4.26 12.89
C LEU A 267 -18.74 -4.48 13.38
N PRO A 268 -19.62 -5.09 12.57
CA PRO A 268 -20.97 -5.47 12.97
C PRO A 268 -20.99 -6.18 14.33
N GLU A 269 -22.08 -6.09 15.09
CA GLU A 269 -22.20 -6.69 16.42
C GLU A 269 -21.80 -8.18 16.46
N ASP A 270 -22.00 -8.90 15.35
CA ASP A 270 -21.60 -10.29 15.20
C ASP A 270 -20.07 -10.50 15.26
N PHE A 271 -19.27 -9.52 14.84
CA PHE A 271 -17.82 -9.52 15.09
C PHE A 271 -17.48 -9.18 16.54
N GLY A 272 -18.34 -8.40 17.22
CA GLY A 272 -18.20 -8.13 18.66
C GLY A 272 -18.32 -9.39 19.52
N LYS A 273 -19.02 -10.42 19.02
CA LYS A 273 -19.16 -11.75 19.67
C LYS A 273 -17.88 -12.60 19.60
N LEU A 274 -16.89 -12.26 18.76
CA LEU A 274 -15.64 -13.03 18.63
C LEU A 274 -14.72 -12.93 19.87
N GLY A 275 -15.11 -12.22 20.93
CA GLY A 275 -14.39 -12.19 22.20
C GLY A 275 -13.07 -11.41 22.20
N ILE A 276 -12.59 -10.98 21.01
CA ILE A 276 -11.34 -10.22 20.85
C ILE A 276 -11.43 -8.83 21.49
N LEU A 277 -12.64 -8.31 21.74
CA LEU A 277 -12.90 -6.90 22.07
C LEU A 277 -13.48 -6.69 23.48
N ARG A 278 -13.13 -7.53 24.46
CA ARG A 278 -13.82 -7.55 25.78
C ARG A 278 -12.94 -7.14 26.98
N GLN A 279 -12.10 -6.11 26.84
CA GLN A 279 -11.48 -5.47 28.02
C GLN A 279 -11.85 -3.98 28.11
N LYS A 280 -11.90 -3.50 29.36
CA LYS A 280 -12.40 -2.19 29.76
C LYS A 280 -11.44 -1.10 29.27
N ALA A 281 -11.73 -0.45 28.15
CA ALA A 281 -10.82 0.57 27.62
C ALA A 281 -10.74 1.76 28.59
N THR A 282 -9.54 2.05 29.05
CA THR A 282 -9.13 3.35 29.58
C THR A 282 -9.31 4.41 28.49
N ALA A 283 -9.66 5.63 28.88
CA ALA A 283 -9.87 6.73 27.94
C ALA A 283 -8.61 6.89 27.06
N LEU A 284 -8.73 6.50 25.79
CA LEU A 284 -7.66 6.65 24.80
C LEU A 284 -7.32 8.13 24.70
N GLN A 285 -6.06 8.48 24.96
CA GLN A 285 -5.59 9.83 24.66
C GLN A 285 -5.82 10.13 23.18
N PRO A 286 -6.26 11.35 22.83
CA PRO A 286 -6.43 11.72 21.43
C PRO A 286 -5.12 11.53 20.68
N THR A 287 -5.20 10.87 19.52
CA THR A 287 -4.03 10.66 18.66
C THR A 287 -3.71 11.92 17.88
N VAL A 288 -2.42 12.16 17.58
CA VAL A 288 -1.98 13.34 16.80
C VAL A 288 -2.72 13.42 15.46
N LEU A 289 -3.00 12.27 14.84
CA LEU A 289 -3.71 12.20 13.56
C LEU A 289 -5.21 12.49 13.66
N ARG A 290 -5.82 12.47 14.85
CA ARG A 290 -7.24 12.80 15.03
C ARG A 290 -7.48 14.29 14.79
N GLU A 291 -6.47 15.12 14.97
CA GLU A 291 -6.50 16.57 14.74
C GLU A 291 -6.32 16.95 13.26
N VAL A 292 -6.05 15.98 12.37
CA VAL A 292 -5.86 16.23 10.94
C VAL A 292 -7.18 16.02 10.19
N PRO A 293 -7.95 17.07 9.87
CA PRO A 293 -9.23 16.90 9.19
C PRO A 293 -9.03 16.40 7.76
N LEU A 294 -9.80 15.38 7.39
CA LEU A 294 -9.89 14.90 6.01
C LEU A 294 -11.17 15.42 5.38
N THR A 295 -11.05 16.29 4.36
CA THR A 295 -12.20 16.73 3.56
C THR A 295 -12.74 15.55 2.73
N PRO A 296 -13.98 15.08 2.92
CA PRO A 296 -14.48 13.90 2.21
C PRO A 296 -14.56 14.12 0.69
N GLY A 297 -15.18 15.24 0.30
CA GLY A 297 -15.26 15.83 -1.03
C GLY A 297 -15.29 14.79 -2.18
N PRO A 298 -14.29 14.77 -3.06
CA PRO A 298 -14.35 14.00 -4.29
C PRO A 298 -14.32 12.48 -4.08
N TYR A 299 -13.78 11.99 -2.96
CA TYR A 299 -13.74 10.55 -2.68
C TYR A 299 -15.07 10.02 -2.18
N GLU A 300 -15.76 10.79 -1.32
CA GLU A 300 -17.11 10.42 -0.86
C GLU A 300 -18.11 10.45 -2.01
N ILE A 301 -18.06 11.50 -2.84
CA ILE A 301 -18.88 11.58 -4.06
C ILE A 301 -18.63 10.37 -4.95
N ALA A 302 -17.36 10.04 -5.25
CA ALA A 302 -17.05 8.88 -6.07
C ALA A 302 -17.53 7.55 -5.45
N ALA A 303 -17.43 7.40 -4.13
CA ALA A 303 -17.92 6.21 -3.43
C ALA A 303 -19.43 6.02 -3.58
N GLN A 304 -20.19 7.12 -3.55
CA GLN A 304 -21.65 7.11 -3.71
C GLN A 304 -22.09 6.73 -5.14
N HIS A 305 -21.26 7.00 -6.15
CA HIS A 305 -21.55 6.63 -7.54
C HIS A 305 -21.24 5.15 -7.84
N LEU A 306 -20.51 4.45 -6.96
CA LEU A 306 -20.26 3.02 -7.10
C LEU A 306 -21.42 2.22 -6.47
N THR A 307 -22.30 1.71 -7.32
CA THR A 307 -23.48 0.92 -6.91
C THR A 307 -23.29 -0.59 -7.04
N GLY A 308 -22.18 -1.06 -7.62
CA GLY A 308 -21.89 -2.48 -7.77
C GLY A 308 -21.72 -3.19 -6.42
N GLU A 309 -22.28 -4.39 -6.32
CA GLU A 309 -22.25 -5.24 -5.11
C GLU A 309 -21.35 -6.48 -5.29
N ASP A 310 -20.62 -6.57 -6.39
CA ASP A 310 -19.57 -7.58 -6.55
C ASP A 310 -18.34 -7.23 -5.70
N TYR A 311 -17.48 -8.23 -5.48
CA TYR A 311 -16.27 -8.08 -4.66
C TYR A 311 -15.39 -6.89 -5.08
N SER A 312 -15.19 -6.68 -6.38
CA SER A 312 -14.32 -5.62 -6.89
C SER A 312 -14.92 -4.24 -6.64
N SER A 313 -16.23 -4.07 -6.91
CA SER A 313 -16.94 -2.83 -6.66
C SER A 313 -16.98 -2.48 -5.17
N LEU A 314 -17.20 -3.46 -4.30
CA LEU A 314 -17.14 -3.27 -2.85
C LEU A 314 -15.74 -2.87 -2.38
N MET A 315 -14.70 -3.52 -2.90
CA MET A 315 -13.31 -3.16 -2.59
C MET A 315 -12.99 -1.72 -3.01
N ALA A 316 -13.42 -1.31 -4.19
CA ALA A 316 -13.27 0.06 -4.68
C ALA A 316 -13.99 1.07 -3.78
N ARG A 317 -15.27 0.80 -3.46
CA ARG A 317 -16.11 1.66 -2.64
C ARG A 317 -15.55 1.82 -1.22
N GLY A 318 -15.13 0.72 -0.59
CA GLY A 318 -14.49 0.74 0.73
C GLY A 318 -13.17 1.54 0.73
N ASN A 319 -12.35 1.39 -0.31
CA ASN A 319 -11.11 2.15 -0.46
C ASN A 319 -11.37 3.65 -0.59
N LEU A 320 -12.40 4.06 -1.34
CA LEU A 320 -12.81 5.47 -1.45
C LEU A 320 -13.30 6.04 -0.10
N TYR A 321 -14.07 5.28 0.68
CA TYR A 321 -14.48 5.72 2.01
C TYR A 321 -13.31 5.85 2.99
N LEU A 322 -12.29 4.98 2.91
CA LEU A 322 -11.05 5.15 3.68
C LEU A 322 -10.29 6.42 3.28
N LEU A 323 -10.21 6.71 1.98
CA LEU A 323 -9.67 7.97 1.48
C LEU A 323 -10.47 9.15 2.01
N ALA A 324 -11.81 9.08 2.01
CA ALA A 324 -12.70 10.11 2.51
C ALA A 324 -12.66 10.33 4.03
N GLY A 325 -11.93 9.48 4.79
CA GLY A 325 -11.88 9.55 6.25
C GLY A 325 -13.13 8.98 6.93
N LYS A 326 -13.82 8.04 6.29
CA LYS A 326 -15.04 7.38 6.79
C LYS A 326 -14.79 5.88 7.09
N PRO A 327 -13.90 5.54 8.04
CA PRO A 327 -13.49 4.15 8.27
C PRO A 327 -14.62 3.23 8.71
N ARG A 328 -15.66 3.76 9.39
CA ARG A 328 -16.84 2.97 9.78
C ARG A 328 -17.67 2.52 8.58
N LEU A 329 -17.92 3.42 7.62
CA LEU A 329 -18.62 3.08 6.38
C LEU A 329 -17.79 2.10 5.55
N ALA A 330 -16.47 2.33 5.44
CA ALA A 330 -15.57 1.41 4.77
C ALA A 330 -15.59 0.01 5.40
N ALA A 331 -15.60 -0.09 6.74
CA ALA A 331 -15.63 -1.37 7.44
C ALA A 331 -16.88 -2.18 7.08
N ALA A 332 -18.07 -1.57 7.11
CA ALA A 332 -19.31 -2.23 6.73
C ALA A 332 -19.24 -2.80 5.30
N ILE A 333 -18.67 -2.03 4.36
CA ILE A 333 -18.51 -2.44 2.96
C ILE A 333 -17.48 -3.57 2.81
N PHE A 334 -16.35 -3.51 3.51
CA PHE A 334 -15.34 -4.57 3.43
C PHE A 334 -15.76 -5.85 4.13
N VAL A 335 -16.58 -5.78 5.18
CA VAL A 335 -17.20 -6.99 5.77
C VAL A 335 -18.11 -7.66 4.73
N ARG A 336 -18.88 -6.87 3.96
CA ARG A 336 -19.65 -7.41 2.84
C ARG A 336 -18.74 -8.01 1.77
N ALA A 337 -17.67 -7.32 1.38
CA ALA A 337 -16.69 -7.85 0.42
C ALA A 337 -16.07 -9.17 0.90
N TYR A 338 -15.73 -9.25 2.19
CA TYR A 338 -15.20 -10.45 2.82
C TYR A 338 -16.14 -11.64 2.65
N SER A 339 -17.45 -11.45 2.85
CA SER A 339 -18.44 -12.54 2.69
C SER A 339 -18.56 -13.06 1.26
N LEU A 340 -18.11 -12.29 0.27
CA LEU A 340 -18.11 -12.67 -1.15
C LEU A 340 -16.74 -13.14 -1.64
N ALA A 341 -15.71 -13.03 -0.80
CA ALA A 341 -14.34 -13.33 -1.20
C ALA A 341 -14.18 -14.83 -1.50
N VAL A 342 -13.39 -15.15 -2.52
CA VAL A 342 -13.01 -16.52 -2.86
C VAL A 342 -11.49 -16.65 -3.05
N GLY A 343 -10.93 -17.79 -2.68
CA GLY A 343 -9.51 -18.11 -2.87
C GLY A 343 -8.57 -17.03 -2.31
N THR A 344 -7.73 -16.43 -3.15
CA THR A 344 -6.77 -15.40 -2.75
C THR A 344 -7.41 -14.07 -2.37
N GLN A 345 -8.70 -13.85 -2.66
CA GLN A 345 -9.42 -12.64 -2.28
C GLN A 345 -9.59 -12.51 -0.76
N PHE A 346 -9.62 -13.62 -0.02
CA PHE A 346 -9.74 -13.59 1.45
C PHE A 346 -8.63 -12.77 2.09
N ILE A 347 -7.38 -12.94 1.63
CA ILE A 347 -6.22 -12.20 2.14
C ILE A 347 -6.41 -10.70 1.93
N HIS A 348 -6.96 -10.30 0.78
CA HIS A 348 -7.22 -8.89 0.46
C HIS A 348 -8.37 -8.31 1.30
N ALA A 349 -9.43 -9.08 1.52
CA ALA A 349 -10.56 -8.67 2.36
C ALA A 349 -10.16 -8.55 3.85
N GLU A 350 -9.38 -9.51 4.37
CA GLU A 350 -8.81 -9.49 5.72
C GLU A 350 -7.97 -8.24 5.95
N ASN A 351 -7.10 -7.92 4.98
CA ASN A 351 -6.29 -6.71 5.01
C ASN A 351 -7.17 -5.45 4.98
N ALA A 352 -8.26 -5.46 4.22
CA ALA A 352 -9.19 -4.33 4.14
C ALA A 352 -9.87 -4.02 5.48
N VAL A 353 -10.24 -5.04 6.24
CA VAL A 353 -10.75 -4.89 7.61
C VAL A 353 -9.68 -4.31 8.55
N ALA A 354 -8.45 -4.85 8.49
CA ALA A 354 -7.32 -4.33 9.26
C ALA A 354 -7.07 -2.83 9.00
N ARG A 355 -7.17 -2.41 7.74
CA ARG A 355 -7.03 -1.01 7.32
C ARG A 355 -8.10 -0.11 7.92
N CYS A 356 -9.34 -0.58 8.06
CA CYS A 356 -10.39 0.18 8.73
C CYS A 356 -10.10 0.41 10.20
N LEU A 357 -9.64 -0.63 10.92
CA LEU A 357 -9.25 -0.52 12.31
C LEU A 357 -8.11 0.51 12.46
N LYS A 358 -7.05 0.36 11.66
CA LYS A 358 -5.95 1.33 11.61
C LYS A 358 -6.45 2.76 11.35
N ALA A 359 -7.30 2.95 10.34
CA ALA A 359 -7.81 4.26 9.95
C ALA A 359 -8.76 4.87 10.99
N GLN A 360 -9.51 4.05 11.73
CA GLN A 360 -10.40 4.50 12.80
C GLN A 360 -9.63 4.95 14.04
N TYR A 361 -8.70 4.13 14.50
CA TYR A 361 -7.96 4.39 15.74
C TYR A 361 -6.73 5.28 15.52
N LYS A 362 -6.30 5.43 14.25
CA LYS A 362 -5.09 6.17 13.86
C LYS A 362 -3.80 5.63 14.48
N ILE A 363 -3.80 4.35 14.84
CA ILE A 363 -2.67 3.60 15.39
C ILE A 363 -2.70 2.17 14.82
N LEU A 364 -1.54 1.51 14.78
CA LEU A 364 -1.40 0.17 14.21
C LEU A 364 -1.90 -0.97 15.11
N GLY A 365 -1.91 -0.77 16.43
CA GLY A 365 -2.24 -1.80 17.43
C GLY A 365 -3.46 -2.67 17.08
N PRO A 366 -4.65 -2.07 16.95
CA PRO A 366 -5.87 -2.81 16.61
C PRO A 366 -5.78 -3.60 15.31
N ALA A 367 -5.08 -3.05 14.31
CA ALA A 367 -4.93 -3.70 13.01
C ALA A 367 -4.00 -4.93 13.09
N ASN A 368 -2.94 -4.84 13.90
CA ASN A 368 -2.03 -5.95 14.17
C ASN A 368 -2.71 -7.05 15.00
N GLN A 369 -3.52 -6.68 15.99
CA GLN A 369 -4.32 -7.63 16.78
C GLN A 369 -5.27 -8.42 15.87
N TRP A 370 -5.94 -7.74 14.94
CA TRP A 370 -6.79 -8.38 13.93
C TRP A 370 -5.99 -9.35 13.05
N ALA A 371 -4.83 -8.92 12.52
CA ALA A 371 -3.99 -9.77 11.68
C ALA A 371 -3.48 -11.02 12.43
N ALA A 372 -3.13 -10.88 13.72
CA ALA A 372 -2.74 -12.00 14.58
C ALA A 372 -3.91 -12.96 14.82
N TYR A 373 -5.10 -12.43 15.11
CA TYR A 373 -6.32 -13.24 15.28
C TYR A 373 -6.64 -14.07 14.03
N VAL A 374 -6.64 -13.43 12.86
CA VAL A 374 -6.89 -14.09 11.58
C VAL A 374 -5.85 -15.19 11.31
N SER A 375 -4.57 -14.89 11.53
CA SER A 375 -3.46 -15.86 11.35
C SER A 375 -3.61 -17.06 12.29
N ALA A 376 -3.93 -16.82 13.56
CA ALA A 376 -4.14 -17.88 14.55
C ALA A 376 -5.33 -18.79 14.16
N ARG A 377 -6.39 -18.20 13.59
CA ARG A 377 -7.55 -18.96 13.10
C ARG A 377 -7.23 -19.80 11.87
N ALA A 378 -6.44 -19.26 10.93
CA ALA A 378 -6.02 -19.99 9.74
C ALA A 378 -5.11 -21.18 10.06
N ALA A 379 -4.36 -21.13 11.17
CA ALA A 379 -3.51 -22.21 11.65
C ALA A 379 -4.27 -23.29 12.45
N ALA A 380 -5.49 -23.03 12.90
CA ALA A 380 -6.28 -24.00 13.65
C ALA A 380 -6.68 -25.19 12.74
N PRO A 381 -6.65 -26.44 13.25
CA PRO A 381 -7.04 -27.60 12.45
C PRO A 381 -8.48 -27.44 11.93
N ALA A 382 -8.71 -27.83 10.68
CA ALA A 382 -10.00 -27.71 9.96
C ALA A 382 -11.12 -28.61 10.53
N THR A 383 -11.02 -29.03 11.79
CA THR A 383 -11.95 -29.95 12.47
C THR A 383 -13.36 -29.38 12.65
N GLN A 384 -13.61 -28.13 12.27
CA GLN A 384 -14.93 -27.53 12.16
C GLN A 384 -15.12 -27.02 10.73
N GLY A 385 -15.74 -27.83 9.87
CA GLY A 385 -15.91 -27.60 8.41
C GLY A 385 -16.79 -26.42 8.00
N ARG A 386 -16.67 -25.26 8.66
CA ARG A 386 -17.29 -24.00 8.24
C ARG A 386 -16.21 -22.94 8.15
N HIS A 387 -16.07 -22.35 6.95
CA HIS A 387 -15.47 -21.03 6.83
C HIS A 387 -16.39 -20.07 7.62
N PRO A 388 -15.95 -19.49 8.74
CA PRO A 388 -16.87 -18.76 9.61
C PRO A 388 -17.07 -17.36 9.04
N LEU A 389 -18.24 -17.16 8.42
CA LEU A 389 -19.14 -16.01 8.53
C LEU A 389 -20.54 -16.40 8.04
#